data_AF-A0A1W6JZ74-F1
#
_entry.id   AF-A0A1W6JZ74-F1
#
_cell.length_a   1.000
_cell.length_b   1.000
_cell.length_c   1.000
_cell.angle_alpha   90.00
_cell.angle_beta   90.00
_cell.angle_gamma   90.00
#
_symmetry.space_group_name_H-M   'P 1'
#
loop_
_entity.id
_entity.type
_entity.pdbx_description
1 polymer ?
#
loop_
_entity_poly.entity_id
_entity_poly.type
_entity_poly.pdbx_seq_one_letter_code
_entity_poly.pdbx_strand_id
1 'polypeptide(L)'
;MVSLYLLVFFASIMVTTIIGVIYYTETKVENYTQLFFSFFVLIMMSLMLIGAIVYLYSPSTFSLGIAVAINMISMIIILAFFFSVAENLSKQVIITNKINITFSILIVINEALMGGAFSLAQLGKYAFSNAVTDISISLNSIWFFYPMMIEMLFTIVLGIFLSKNEFYDLIYFALPLIAVSAFPPTILNFSLWTYSAIGIDIIFVAYGILKSNKTWKILYSILTLSLIPIIFNIDIFFGSIMSILMVFYYFSILPDLRTRRAHKH
;
A
#
# COMPACT_ATOMS: atom_id res chain seq x y z
N MET A 1 13.44 -16.86 -14.17
CA MET A 1 13.59 -16.14 -12.89
C MET A 1 14.30 -14.83 -13.18
N VAL A 2 13.72 -13.72 -12.74
CA VAL A 2 14.26 -12.36 -12.98
C VAL A 2 15.35 -12.05 -11.94
N SER A 3 16.36 -11.26 -12.33
CA SER A 3 17.41 -10.81 -11.41
C SER A 3 16.81 -9.98 -10.26
N LEU A 4 17.21 -10.28 -9.02
CA LEU A 4 16.77 -9.55 -7.84
C LEU A 4 17.13 -8.05 -7.92
N TYR A 5 18.27 -7.71 -8.51
CA TYR A 5 18.66 -6.31 -8.73
C TYR A 5 17.68 -5.56 -9.63
N LEU A 6 17.14 -6.24 -10.65
CA LEU A 6 16.16 -5.66 -11.56
C LEU A 6 14.82 -5.41 -10.84
N LEU A 7 14.39 -6.36 -10.00
CA LEU A 7 13.16 -6.22 -9.20
C LEU A 7 13.31 -5.09 -8.18
N VAL A 8 14.45 -4.97 -7.50
CA VAL A 8 14.73 -3.86 -6.57
C VAL A 8 14.69 -2.51 -7.30
N PHE A 9 15.25 -2.43 -8.51
CA PHE A 9 15.20 -1.21 -9.32
C PHE A 9 13.76 -0.82 -9.66
N PHE A 10 12.94 -1.75 -10.14
CA PHE A 10 11.54 -1.48 -10.45
C PHE A 10 10.71 -1.13 -9.20
N ALA A 11 10.90 -1.85 -8.09
CA ALA A 11 10.24 -1.53 -6.82
C ALA A 11 10.56 -0.10 -6.38
N SER A 12 11.82 0.32 -6.50
CA SER A 12 12.25 1.67 -6.13
C SER A 12 11.56 2.74 -6.97
N ILE A 13 11.39 2.52 -8.27
CA ILE A 13 10.66 3.43 -9.17
C ILE A 13 9.19 3.53 -8.73
N MET A 14 8.57 2.40 -8.41
CA MET A 14 7.15 2.36 -8.01
C MET A 14 6.91 3.07 -6.69
N VAL A 15 7.70 2.76 -5.66
CA VAL A 15 7.64 3.44 -4.36
C VAL A 15 7.85 4.95 -4.51
N THR A 16 8.84 5.36 -5.31
CA THR A 16 9.09 6.79 -5.57
C THR A 16 7.89 7.45 -6.28
N THR A 17 7.24 6.72 -7.19
CA THR A 17 6.06 7.21 -7.91
C THR A 17 4.89 7.39 -6.94
N ILE A 18 4.60 6.40 -6.09
CA ILE A 18 3.50 6.47 -5.11
C ILE A 18 3.75 7.58 -4.09
N ILE A 19 4.98 7.67 -3.56
CA ILE A 19 5.41 8.80 -2.71
C ILE A 19 5.17 10.14 -3.41
N GLY A 20 5.53 10.24 -4.69
CA GLY A 20 5.29 11.43 -5.52
C GLY A 20 3.80 11.76 -5.65
N VAL A 21 2.95 10.76 -5.88
CA VAL A 21 1.49 10.95 -5.97
C VAL A 21 0.91 11.36 -4.62
N ILE A 22 1.32 10.74 -3.51
CA ILE A 22 0.90 11.12 -2.16
C ILE A 22 1.29 12.57 -1.88
N TYR A 23 2.57 12.92 -2.10
CA TYR A 23 3.05 14.30 -1.92
C TYR A 23 2.25 15.29 -2.76
N TYR A 24 2.05 14.99 -4.05
CA TYR A 24 1.31 15.86 -4.96
C TYR A 24 -0.15 16.01 -4.53
N THR A 25 -0.81 14.92 -4.14
CA THR A 25 -2.22 14.92 -3.70
C THR A 25 -2.40 15.78 -2.46
N GLU A 26 -1.51 15.64 -1.49
CA GLU A 26 -1.64 16.35 -0.21
C GLU A 26 -1.16 17.82 -0.27
N THR A 27 -0.24 18.16 -1.18
CA THR A 27 0.37 19.51 -1.23
C THR A 27 -0.01 20.36 -2.43
N LYS A 28 -0.55 19.79 -3.52
CA LYS A 28 -0.78 20.52 -4.77
C LYS A 28 -2.19 20.40 -5.35
N VAL A 29 -2.99 19.42 -4.94
CA VAL A 29 -4.34 19.25 -5.49
C VAL A 29 -5.30 20.34 -4.96
N GLU A 30 -5.86 21.09 -5.89
CA GLU A 30 -6.83 22.17 -5.66
C GLU A 30 -8.11 21.98 -6.51
N ASN A 31 -8.02 21.27 -7.63
CA ASN A 31 -9.14 21.01 -8.53
C ASN A 31 -9.33 19.52 -8.88
N TYR A 32 -10.49 19.19 -9.46
CA TYR A 32 -10.81 17.81 -9.86
C TYR A 32 -9.90 17.26 -10.94
N THR A 33 -9.35 18.10 -11.83
CA THR A 33 -8.36 17.68 -12.83
C THR A 33 -7.12 17.08 -12.17
N GLN A 34 -6.54 17.78 -11.19
CA GLN A 34 -5.34 17.31 -10.49
C GLN A 34 -5.62 16.08 -9.63
N LEU A 35 -6.80 16.04 -8.98
CA LEU A 35 -7.23 14.86 -8.24
C LEU A 35 -7.38 13.66 -9.18
N PHE A 36 -8.02 13.85 -10.34
CA PHE A 36 -8.17 12.82 -11.35
C PHE A 36 -6.82 12.24 -11.76
N PHE A 37 -5.82 13.08 -12.08
CA PHE A 37 -4.50 12.59 -12.47
C PHE A 37 -3.83 11.78 -11.36
N SER A 38 -4.05 12.14 -10.09
CA SER A 38 -3.53 11.38 -8.95
C SER A 38 -4.14 9.97 -8.88
N PHE A 39 -5.46 9.86 -9.05
CA PHE A 39 -6.15 8.56 -9.15
C PHE A 39 -5.77 7.79 -10.41
N PHE A 40 -5.64 8.49 -11.54
CA PHE A 40 -5.28 7.91 -12.82
C PHE A 40 -3.94 7.18 -12.73
N VAL A 41 -2.91 7.81 -12.15
CA VAL A 41 -1.60 7.18 -11.97
C VAL A 41 -1.72 5.91 -11.14
N LEU A 42 -2.41 5.94 -9.99
CA LEU A 42 -2.57 4.76 -9.13
C LEU A 42 -3.36 3.64 -9.82
N ILE A 43 -4.43 3.96 -10.52
CA ILE A 43 -5.25 2.97 -11.26
C ILE A 43 -4.44 2.36 -12.41
N MET A 44 -3.71 3.18 -13.16
CA MET A 44 -2.86 2.71 -14.25
C MET A 44 -1.74 1.80 -13.75
N MET A 45 -1.12 2.13 -12.62
CA MET A 45 -0.13 1.26 -11.97
C MET A 45 -0.74 -0.09 -11.60
N SER A 46 -1.96 -0.12 -11.06
CA SER A 46 -2.63 -1.35 -10.67
C SER A 46 -2.92 -2.24 -11.88
N LEU A 47 -3.42 -1.64 -12.97
CA LEU A 47 -3.71 -2.35 -14.21
C LEU A 47 -2.45 -2.89 -14.87
N MET A 48 -1.34 -2.15 -14.79
CA MET A 48 -0.03 -2.60 -15.28
C MET A 48 0.46 -3.82 -14.52
N LEU A 49 0.30 -3.83 -13.19
CA LEU A 49 0.66 -4.98 -12.36
C LEU A 49 -0.26 -6.18 -12.63
N ILE A 50 -1.57 -5.97 -12.81
CA ILE A 50 -2.51 -7.03 -13.21
C ILE A 50 -2.08 -7.63 -14.57
N GLY A 51 -1.76 -6.80 -15.56
CA GLY A 51 -1.24 -7.25 -16.85
C GLY A 51 0.05 -8.06 -16.70
N ALA A 52 0.98 -7.60 -15.86
CA ALA A 52 2.22 -8.32 -15.57
C ALA A 52 1.95 -9.69 -14.91
N ILE A 53 1.04 -9.75 -13.94
CA ILE A 53 0.61 -11.00 -13.30
C ILE A 53 0.05 -11.97 -14.36
N VAL A 54 -0.88 -11.52 -15.20
CA VAL A 54 -1.48 -12.35 -16.27
C VAL A 54 -0.42 -12.93 -17.20
N TYR A 55 0.55 -12.12 -17.63
CA TYR A 55 1.66 -12.58 -18.45
C TYR A 55 2.54 -13.61 -17.74
N LEU A 56 2.92 -13.33 -16.49
CA LEU A 56 3.82 -14.18 -15.71
C LEU A 56 3.18 -15.53 -15.33
N TYR A 57 1.86 -15.60 -15.18
CA TYR A 57 1.14 -16.86 -14.92
C TYR A 57 1.14 -17.83 -16.11
N SER A 58 1.24 -17.32 -17.34
CA SER A 58 1.23 -18.16 -18.55
C SER A 58 1.98 -17.51 -19.72
N PRO A 59 3.32 -17.42 -19.64
CA PRO A 59 4.13 -16.66 -20.59
C PRO A 59 3.93 -17.16 -22.03
N SER A 60 3.32 -16.33 -22.86
CA SER A 60 3.00 -16.60 -24.27
C SER A 60 2.75 -15.29 -25.01
N THR A 61 2.86 -15.29 -26.34
CA THR A 61 2.50 -14.13 -27.18
C THR A 61 1.05 -13.70 -26.96
N PHE A 62 0.15 -14.66 -26.75
CA PHE A 62 -1.25 -14.40 -26.41
C PHE A 62 -1.41 -13.69 -25.06
N SER A 63 -0.78 -14.19 -24.00
CA SER A 63 -0.82 -13.55 -22.67
C SER A 63 -0.18 -12.15 -22.66
N LEU A 64 0.86 -11.92 -23.49
CA LEU A 64 1.47 -10.61 -23.68
C LEU A 64 0.48 -9.67 -24.36
N GLY A 65 -0.23 -10.14 -25.40
CA GLY A 65 -1.31 -9.40 -26.04
C GLY A 65 -2.42 -9.01 -25.07
N ILE A 66 -2.82 -9.92 -24.18
CA ILE A 66 -3.79 -9.62 -23.11
C ILE A 66 -3.24 -8.56 -22.15
N ALA A 67 -2.00 -8.70 -21.67
CA ALA A 67 -1.38 -7.74 -20.76
C ALA A 67 -1.31 -6.33 -21.36
N VAL A 68 -0.92 -6.23 -22.64
CA VAL A 68 -0.90 -4.97 -23.38
C VAL A 68 -2.32 -4.41 -23.56
N ALA A 69 -3.29 -5.26 -23.90
CA ALA A 69 -4.68 -4.86 -24.07
C ALA A 69 -5.29 -4.35 -22.76
N ILE A 70 -5.04 -5.02 -21.63
CA ILE A 70 -5.47 -4.57 -20.30
C ILE A 70 -4.98 -3.15 -20.08
N ASN A 71 -3.69 -2.86 -20.30
CA ASN A 71 -3.14 -1.53 -20.10
C ASN A 71 -3.67 -0.47 -21.07
N MET A 72 -3.64 -0.76 -22.38
CA MET A 72 -4.01 0.26 -23.37
C MET A 72 -5.51 0.55 -23.39
N ILE A 73 -6.36 -0.47 -23.32
CA ILE A 73 -7.81 -0.30 -23.39
C ILE A 73 -8.33 0.43 -22.16
N SER A 74 -7.88 0.03 -20.97
CA SER A 74 -8.30 0.69 -19.73
C SER A 74 -7.84 2.15 -19.68
N MET A 75 -6.61 2.45 -20.13
CA MET A 75 -6.14 3.82 -20.30
C MET A 75 -7.06 4.65 -21.20
N ILE A 76 -7.42 4.11 -22.37
CA ILE A 76 -8.32 4.80 -23.32
C ILE A 76 -9.69 5.04 -22.68
N ILE A 77 -10.26 4.04 -21.99
CA ILE A 77 -11.57 4.17 -21.33
C ILE A 77 -11.53 5.26 -20.25
N ILE A 78 -10.50 5.24 -19.40
CA ILE A 78 -10.37 6.20 -18.30
C ILE A 78 -10.16 7.62 -18.84
N LEU A 79 -9.34 7.80 -19.87
CA LEU A 79 -9.15 9.10 -20.51
C LEU A 79 -10.40 9.57 -21.26
N ALA A 80 -11.11 8.69 -21.95
CA ALA A 80 -12.38 9.03 -22.60
C ALA A 80 -13.42 9.50 -21.58
N PHE A 81 -13.49 8.85 -20.42
CA PHE A 81 -14.33 9.28 -19.30
C PHE A 81 -13.90 10.63 -18.72
N PHE A 82 -12.59 10.89 -18.62
CA PHE A 82 -12.09 12.19 -18.21
C PHE A 82 -12.54 13.31 -19.17
N PHE A 83 -12.36 13.11 -20.46
CA PHE A 83 -12.73 14.10 -21.47
C PHE A 83 -14.24 14.32 -21.55
N SER A 84 -15.06 13.31 -21.27
CA SER A 84 -16.54 13.45 -21.30
C SER A 84 -17.09 14.30 -20.15
N VAL A 85 -16.33 14.47 -19.06
CA VAL A 85 -16.74 15.26 -17.88
C VAL A 85 -15.88 16.52 -17.70
N ALA A 86 -15.02 16.84 -18.69
CA ALA A 86 -13.96 17.85 -18.59
C ALA A 86 -14.44 19.24 -18.12
N GLU A 87 -15.64 19.66 -18.53
CA GLU A 87 -16.22 20.96 -18.15
C GLU A 87 -16.40 21.13 -16.64
N ASN A 88 -16.57 20.04 -15.90
CA ASN A 88 -16.71 20.06 -14.44
C ASN A 88 -15.37 19.93 -13.69
N LEU A 89 -14.27 19.62 -14.38
CA LEU A 89 -13.02 19.23 -13.74
C LEU A 89 -12.15 20.42 -13.29
N SER A 90 -12.41 21.62 -13.80
CA SER A 90 -11.76 22.86 -13.37
C SER A 90 -12.26 23.37 -12.02
N LYS A 91 -13.37 22.84 -11.51
CA LYS A 91 -13.94 23.22 -10.22
C LYS A 91 -12.99 22.87 -9.08
N GLN A 92 -12.99 23.72 -8.04
CA GLN A 92 -12.29 23.42 -6.80
C GLN A 92 -12.83 22.12 -6.20
N VAL A 93 -11.92 21.28 -5.70
CA VAL A 93 -12.26 19.99 -5.11
C VAL A 93 -12.17 20.05 -3.60
N ILE A 94 -13.20 19.53 -2.94
CA ILE A 94 -13.19 19.28 -1.50
C ILE A 94 -12.95 17.79 -1.33
N ILE A 95 -11.80 17.42 -0.78
CA ILE A 95 -11.44 16.01 -0.63
C ILE A 95 -12.24 15.42 0.55
N THR A 96 -13.27 14.66 0.22
CA THR A 96 -14.15 13.99 1.18
C THR A 96 -13.55 12.70 1.73
N ASN A 97 -14.12 12.19 2.83
CA ASN A 97 -13.74 10.89 3.40
C ASN A 97 -13.86 9.74 2.39
N LYS A 98 -14.82 9.80 1.46
CA LYS A 98 -14.97 8.81 0.38
C LYS A 98 -13.77 8.82 -0.57
N ILE A 99 -13.28 10.00 -0.91
CA ILE A 99 -12.08 10.14 -1.76
C ILE A 99 -10.86 9.61 -0.99
N ASN A 100 -10.71 9.96 0.29
CA ASN A 100 -9.60 9.51 1.13
C ASN A 100 -9.52 7.99 1.28
N ILE A 101 -10.65 7.33 1.56
CA ILE A 101 -10.66 5.88 1.70
C ILE A 101 -10.36 5.20 0.37
N THR A 102 -10.90 5.71 -0.75
CA THR A 102 -10.63 5.16 -2.09
C THR A 102 -9.16 5.31 -2.46
N PHE A 103 -8.58 6.47 -2.19
CA PHE A 103 -7.16 6.73 -2.41
C PHE A 103 -6.27 5.81 -1.56
N SER A 104 -6.61 5.65 -0.28
CA SER A 104 -5.91 4.76 0.66
C SER A 104 -5.96 3.30 0.22
N ILE A 105 -7.14 2.84 -0.22
CA ILE A 105 -7.32 1.50 -0.78
C ILE A 105 -6.46 1.30 -2.03
N LEU A 106 -6.44 2.27 -2.95
CA LEU A 106 -5.64 2.16 -4.17
C LEU A 106 -4.14 2.08 -3.90
N ILE A 107 -3.62 2.81 -2.90
CA ILE A 107 -2.21 2.70 -2.51
C ILE A 107 -1.90 1.26 -2.08
N VAL A 108 -2.67 0.71 -1.13
CA VAL A 108 -2.42 -0.65 -0.62
C VAL A 108 -2.66 -1.72 -1.68
N ILE A 109 -3.62 -1.54 -2.59
CA ILE A 109 -3.84 -2.45 -3.72
C ILE A 109 -2.62 -2.46 -4.66
N ASN A 110 -2.03 -1.31 -4.96
CA ASN A 110 -0.81 -1.26 -5.80
C ASN A 110 0.32 -2.06 -5.17
N GLU A 111 0.51 -1.93 -3.86
CA GLU A 111 1.55 -2.66 -3.15
C GLU A 111 1.27 -4.16 -3.07
N ALA A 112 0.01 -4.56 -2.82
CA ALA A 112 -0.39 -5.96 -2.85
C ALA A 112 -0.14 -6.58 -4.23
N LEU A 113 -0.54 -5.87 -5.30
CA LEU A 113 -0.33 -6.31 -6.68
C LEU A 113 1.16 -6.38 -7.04
N MET A 114 1.99 -5.45 -6.55
CA MET A 114 3.44 -5.51 -6.71
C MET A 114 4.02 -6.72 -5.96
N GLY A 115 3.55 -6.94 -4.73
CA GLY A 115 3.77 -8.15 -3.94
C GLY A 115 3.55 -9.43 -4.73
N GLY A 116 2.39 -9.53 -5.41
CA GLY A 116 2.03 -10.66 -6.25
C GLY A 116 2.90 -10.77 -7.51
N ALA A 117 3.01 -9.69 -8.29
CA ALA A 117 3.75 -9.67 -9.55
C ALA A 117 5.23 -10.02 -9.36
N PHE A 118 5.89 -9.46 -8.35
CA PHE A 118 7.33 -9.62 -8.14
C PHE A 118 7.63 -10.96 -7.48
N SER A 119 6.78 -11.42 -6.56
CA SER A 119 6.88 -12.78 -6.02
C SER A 119 6.67 -13.82 -7.13
N LEU A 120 5.76 -13.60 -8.07
CA LEU A 120 5.56 -14.47 -9.23
C LEU A 120 6.76 -14.45 -10.19
N ALA A 121 7.38 -13.28 -10.41
CA ALA A 121 8.60 -13.16 -11.22
C ALA A 121 9.83 -13.84 -10.59
N GLN A 122 9.89 -13.85 -9.25
CA GLN A 122 10.99 -14.43 -8.47
C GLN A 122 10.82 -15.93 -8.26
N LEU A 123 9.67 -16.37 -7.71
CA LEU A 123 9.41 -17.75 -7.32
C LEU A 123 8.88 -18.60 -8.47
N GLY A 124 8.28 -17.97 -9.48
CA GLY A 124 7.62 -18.63 -10.60
C GLY A 124 6.21 -19.14 -10.25
N LYS A 125 5.49 -19.57 -11.29
CA LYS A 125 4.10 -20.04 -11.19
C LYS A 125 3.88 -21.17 -10.18
N TYR A 126 4.86 -22.05 -9.98
CA TYR A 126 4.69 -23.22 -9.11
C TYR A 126 4.39 -22.85 -7.64
N ALA A 127 4.82 -21.68 -7.17
CA ALA A 127 4.46 -21.17 -5.86
C ALA A 127 2.99 -20.71 -5.77
N PHE A 128 2.37 -20.40 -6.91
CA PHE A 128 1.02 -19.86 -7.02
C PHE A 128 0.03 -20.97 -7.43
N SER A 129 -0.43 -21.70 -6.42
CA SER A 129 -1.17 -22.96 -6.60
C SER A 129 -2.70 -22.79 -6.58
N ASN A 130 -3.21 -21.83 -5.82
CA ASN A 130 -4.64 -21.58 -5.62
C ASN A 130 -4.88 -20.16 -5.11
N ALA A 131 -6.11 -19.66 -5.22
CA ALA A 131 -6.44 -18.28 -4.86
C ALA A 131 -6.02 -17.87 -3.45
N VAL A 132 -6.12 -18.76 -2.45
CA VAL A 132 -5.74 -18.45 -1.07
C VAL A 132 -4.22 -18.32 -0.94
N THR A 133 -3.45 -19.24 -1.54
CA THR A 133 -1.99 -19.16 -1.54
C THR A 133 -1.50 -17.94 -2.30
N ASP A 134 -2.16 -17.60 -3.41
CA ASP A 134 -1.75 -16.53 -4.30
C ASP A 134 -1.93 -15.16 -3.62
N ILE A 135 -3.05 -14.97 -2.93
CA ILE A 135 -3.29 -13.79 -2.07
C ILE A 135 -2.30 -13.79 -0.90
N SER A 136 -2.08 -14.94 -0.26
CA SER A 136 -1.16 -15.03 0.87
C SER A 136 0.26 -14.62 0.49
N ILE A 137 0.79 -15.11 -0.64
CA ILE A 137 2.13 -14.79 -1.14
C ILE A 137 2.22 -13.31 -1.49
N SER A 138 1.20 -12.76 -2.15
CA SER A 138 1.13 -11.34 -2.48
C SER A 138 1.25 -10.44 -1.23
N LEU A 139 0.43 -10.72 -0.21
CA LEU A 139 0.35 -9.91 1.02
C LEU A 139 1.43 -10.22 2.07
N ASN A 140 2.17 -11.33 1.91
CA ASN A 140 3.23 -11.74 2.84
C ASN A 140 4.61 -11.75 2.18
N SER A 141 4.88 -10.80 1.30
CA SER A 141 6.15 -10.72 0.58
C SER A 141 6.98 -9.49 0.98
N ILE A 142 8.31 -9.58 0.77
CA ILE A 142 9.23 -8.43 0.87
C ILE A 142 8.77 -7.26 -0.01
N TRP A 143 8.15 -7.59 -1.15
CA TRP A 143 7.68 -6.68 -2.18
C TRP A 143 6.36 -5.99 -1.79
N PHE A 144 5.71 -6.41 -0.71
CA PHE A 144 4.57 -5.73 -0.12
C PHE A 144 4.99 -4.91 1.11
N PHE A 145 5.68 -5.54 2.07
CA PHE A 145 5.94 -4.92 3.37
C PHE A 145 6.93 -3.76 3.34
N TYR A 146 8.09 -3.90 2.67
CA TYR A 146 9.12 -2.86 2.70
C TYR A 146 8.76 -1.61 1.90
N PRO A 147 8.21 -1.73 0.68
CA PRO A 147 7.59 -0.61 -0.02
C PRO A 147 6.55 0.14 0.82
N MET A 148 5.56 -0.57 1.37
CA MET A 148 4.56 0.01 2.27
C MET A 148 5.19 0.71 3.48
N MET A 149 6.17 0.09 4.13
CA MET A 149 6.89 0.67 5.26
C MET A 149 7.55 2.00 4.88
N ILE A 150 8.22 2.07 3.72
CA ILE A 150 8.90 3.28 3.23
C ILE A 150 7.88 4.39 2.94
N GLU A 151 6.76 4.07 2.31
CA GLU A 151 5.70 5.04 2.03
C GLU A 151 5.02 5.57 3.31
N MET A 152 4.73 4.68 4.27
CA MET A 152 4.21 5.08 5.57
C MET A 152 5.23 5.98 6.29
N LEU A 153 6.51 5.63 6.32
CA LEU A 153 7.56 6.51 6.87
C LEU A 153 7.59 7.87 6.18
N PHE A 154 7.49 7.90 4.85
CA PHE A 154 7.44 9.14 4.09
C PHE A 154 6.24 10.01 4.49
N THR A 155 5.05 9.44 4.64
CA THR A 155 3.88 10.22 5.09
C THR A 155 4.06 10.82 6.48
N ILE A 156 4.74 10.11 7.40
CA ILE A 156 5.10 10.68 8.71
C ILE A 156 6.05 11.86 8.53
N VAL A 157 7.12 11.68 7.76
CA VAL A 157 8.13 12.72 7.51
C VAL A 157 7.48 13.95 6.87
N LEU A 158 6.59 13.75 5.89
CA LEU A 158 5.82 14.82 5.27
C LEU A 158 4.99 15.58 6.31
N GLY A 159 4.36 14.88 7.26
CA GLY A 159 3.64 15.48 8.38
C GLY A 159 4.49 16.34 9.29
N ILE A 160 5.70 15.89 9.64
CA ILE A 160 6.66 16.67 10.43
C ILE A 160 7.00 17.99 9.72
N PHE A 161 7.28 17.95 8.42
CA PHE A 161 7.62 19.16 7.66
C PHE A 161 6.42 20.12 7.53
N LEU A 162 5.21 19.57 7.40
CA LEU A 162 4.00 20.36 7.22
C LEU A 162 3.41 20.89 8.54
N SER A 163 3.69 20.31 9.70
CA SER A 163 3.12 20.74 11.00
C SER A 163 4.16 20.69 12.13
N LYS A 164 4.65 21.85 12.58
CA LYS A 164 5.75 21.93 13.57
C LYS A 164 5.35 21.61 15.03
N ASN A 165 4.09 21.79 15.44
CA ASN A 165 3.77 21.87 16.88
C ASN A 165 2.72 20.88 17.46
N GLU A 166 2.00 20.07 16.66
CA GLU A 166 0.98 19.14 17.23
C GLU A 166 0.99 17.75 16.57
N PHE A 167 2.09 17.37 15.93
CA PHE A 167 2.21 16.10 15.21
C PHE A 167 2.69 14.94 16.11
N TYR A 168 3.04 15.24 17.36
CA TYR A 168 3.57 14.28 18.31
C TYR A 168 2.59 13.14 18.61
N ASP A 169 1.30 13.41 18.80
CA ASP A 169 0.34 12.35 19.19
C ASP A 169 0.10 11.33 18.07
N LEU A 170 0.06 11.77 16.81
CA LEU A 170 -0.10 10.90 15.63
C LEU A 170 1.09 9.96 15.41
N ILE A 171 2.32 10.47 15.56
CA ILE A 171 3.54 9.66 15.42
C ILE A 171 3.52 8.49 16.40
N TYR A 172 3.22 8.77 17.67
CA TYR A 172 3.38 7.76 18.72
C TYR A 172 2.44 6.57 18.56
N PHE A 173 1.24 6.77 18.01
CA PHE A 173 0.33 5.66 17.78
C PHE A 173 0.48 5.02 16.40
N ALA A 174 1.08 5.66 15.41
CA ALA A 174 1.19 5.11 14.05
C ALA A 174 2.55 4.42 13.78
N LEU A 175 3.62 4.86 14.45
CA LEU A 175 4.95 4.26 14.37
C LEU A 175 5.00 2.76 14.70
N PRO A 176 4.20 2.24 15.66
CA PRO A 176 4.17 0.80 15.92
C PRO A 176 3.76 -0.05 14.71
N LEU A 177 2.79 0.43 13.91
CA LEU A 177 2.39 -0.27 12.69
C LEU A 177 3.53 -0.32 11.65
N ILE A 178 4.27 0.79 11.51
CA ILE A 178 5.46 0.86 10.65
C ILE A 178 6.52 -0.13 11.14
N ALA A 179 6.76 -0.19 12.45
CA ALA A 179 7.72 -1.11 13.03
C ALA A 179 7.33 -2.57 12.78
N VAL A 180 6.06 -2.94 12.92
CA VAL A 180 5.56 -4.28 12.56
C VAL A 180 5.77 -4.57 11.07
N SER A 181 5.52 -3.59 10.19
CA SER A 181 5.79 -3.75 8.76
C SER A 181 7.29 -3.87 8.41
N ALA A 182 8.19 -3.45 9.30
CA ALA A 182 9.64 -3.60 9.13
C ALA A 182 10.14 -5.00 9.52
N PHE A 183 9.46 -5.65 10.46
CA PHE A 183 9.83 -6.98 11.00
C PHE A 183 8.73 -8.04 10.84
N PRO A 184 8.08 -8.18 9.67
CA PRO A 184 6.99 -9.13 9.53
C PRO A 184 7.53 -10.58 9.62
N PRO A 185 6.88 -11.44 10.41
CA PRO A 185 7.34 -12.80 10.68
C PRO A 185 7.22 -13.74 9.46
N THR A 186 6.52 -13.31 8.41
CA THR A 186 6.19 -14.10 7.23
C THR A 186 7.20 -13.98 6.09
N ILE A 187 8.15 -13.03 6.16
CA ILE A 187 9.12 -12.79 5.08
C ILE A 187 10.18 -13.90 4.97
N LEU A 188 10.72 -14.41 6.09
CA LEU A 188 11.75 -15.44 6.09
C LEU A 188 11.21 -16.73 6.70
N ASN A 189 11.29 -17.82 5.93
CA ASN A 189 10.78 -19.13 6.34
C ASN A 189 11.83 -19.92 7.14
N PHE A 190 12.25 -19.37 8.28
CA PHE A 190 13.01 -20.13 9.29
C PHE A 190 12.59 -19.72 10.69
N SER A 191 12.51 -20.72 11.57
CA SER A 191 11.92 -20.60 12.91
C SER A 191 12.50 -19.46 13.74
N LEU A 192 13.82 -19.27 13.71
CA LEU A 192 14.48 -18.20 14.47
C LEU A 192 13.96 -16.81 14.07
N TRP A 193 13.78 -16.53 12.77
CA TRP A 193 13.20 -15.27 12.30
C TRP A 193 11.76 -15.16 12.76
N THR A 194 10.93 -16.14 12.42
CA THR A 194 9.48 -16.12 12.70
C THR A 194 9.21 -15.85 14.17
N TYR A 195 9.88 -16.55 15.10
CA TYR A 195 9.66 -16.33 16.53
C TYR A 195 10.25 -15.01 17.04
N SER A 196 11.41 -14.58 16.53
CA SER A 196 11.98 -13.28 16.91
C SER A 196 11.11 -12.11 16.44
N ALA A 197 10.61 -12.18 15.20
CA ALA A 197 9.72 -11.21 14.58
C ALA A 197 8.38 -11.14 15.33
N ILE A 198 7.74 -12.28 15.64
CA ILE A 198 6.53 -12.31 16.47
C ILE A 198 6.77 -11.63 17.82
N GLY A 199 7.90 -11.91 18.48
CA GLY A 199 8.24 -11.27 19.76
C GLY A 199 8.40 -9.75 19.64
N ILE A 200 9.12 -9.29 18.61
CA ILE A 200 9.30 -7.87 18.30
C ILE A 200 7.95 -7.20 18.01
N ASP A 201 7.12 -7.82 17.18
CA ASP A 201 5.81 -7.31 16.80
C ASP A 201 4.89 -7.18 18.01
N ILE A 202 4.85 -8.18 18.91
CA ILE A 202 4.06 -8.10 20.15
C ILE A 202 4.50 -6.89 21.00
N ILE A 203 5.80 -6.61 21.10
CA ILE A 203 6.30 -5.44 21.86
C ILE A 203 5.81 -4.14 21.24
N PHE A 204 5.92 -3.98 19.91
CA PHE A 204 5.45 -2.78 19.23
C PHE A 204 3.94 -2.64 19.32
N VAL A 205 3.19 -3.71 19.09
CA VAL A 205 1.74 -3.72 19.17
C VAL A 205 1.26 -3.40 20.59
N ALA A 206 1.91 -3.95 21.63
CA ALA A 206 1.62 -3.60 23.02
C ALA A 206 1.89 -2.11 23.30
N TYR A 207 3.01 -1.58 22.81
CA TYR A 207 3.29 -0.14 22.90
C TYR A 207 2.20 0.70 22.20
N GLY A 208 1.77 0.28 21.01
CA GLY A 208 0.65 0.87 20.27
C GLY A 208 -0.66 0.86 21.07
N ILE A 209 -1.01 -0.25 21.73
CA ILE A 209 -2.21 -0.35 22.58
C ILE A 209 -2.14 0.61 23.77
N LEU A 210 -0.96 0.80 24.37
CA LEU A 210 -0.81 1.69 25.52
C LEU A 210 -0.98 3.16 25.14
N LYS A 211 -0.42 3.57 24.00
CA LYS A 211 -0.34 4.99 23.60
C LYS A 211 -1.48 5.48 22.70
N SER A 212 -2.16 4.57 22.00
CA SER A 212 -3.12 4.96 20.96
C SER A 212 -4.53 5.29 21.45
N ASN A 213 -5.34 5.88 20.57
CA ASN A 213 -6.76 6.12 20.85
C ASN A 213 -7.59 4.81 20.79
N LYS A 214 -8.86 4.87 21.23
CA LYS A 214 -9.73 3.68 21.32
C LYS A 214 -9.80 2.85 20.02
N THR A 215 -9.88 3.51 18.86
CA THR A 215 -9.98 2.83 17.56
C THR A 215 -8.69 2.09 17.22
N TRP A 216 -7.54 2.75 17.38
CA TRP A 216 -6.24 2.15 17.16
C TRP A 216 -5.92 1.02 18.15
N LYS A 217 -6.38 1.10 19.40
CA LYS A 217 -6.26 -0.01 20.36
C LYS A 217 -6.97 -1.27 19.88
N ILE A 218 -8.17 -1.14 19.33
CA ILE A 218 -8.94 -2.27 18.77
C ILE A 218 -8.16 -2.87 17.59
N LEU A 219 -7.69 -2.02 16.69
CA LEU A 219 -6.90 -2.41 15.53
C LEU A 219 -5.61 -3.16 15.91
N TYR A 220 -4.86 -2.66 16.89
CA TYR A 220 -3.68 -3.33 17.42
C TYR A 220 -4.00 -4.64 18.15
N SER A 221 -5.16 -4.72 18.81
CA SER A 221 -5.62 -5.98 19.42
C SER A 221 -5.91 -7.03 18.33
N ILE A 222 -6.55 -6.63 17.23
CA ILE A 222 -6.80 -7.51 16.07
C ILE A 222 -5.47 -7.95 15.43
N LEU A 223 -4.50 -7.04 15.30
CA LEU A 223 -3.16 -7.37 14.81
C LEU A 223 -2.47 -8.42 15.71
N THR A 224 -2.58 -8.28 17.03
CA THR A 224 -2.05 -9.28 17.98
C THR A 224 -2.66 -10.66 17.74
N LEU A 225 -3.98 -10.73 17.56
CA LEU A 225 -4.67 -11.99 17.28
C LEU A 225 -4.23 -12.61 15.95
N SER A 226 -3.88 -11.79 14.96
CA SER A 226 -3.39 -12.25 13.66
C SER A 226 -2.00 -12.89 13.69
N LEU A 227 -1.24 -12.70 14.77
CA LEU A 227 0.07 -13.34 14.96
C LEU A 227 -0.06 -14.81 15.41
N ILE A 228 -1.18 -15.20 16.03
CA ILE A 228 -1.39 -16.57 16.54
C ILE A 228 -1.40 -17.61 15.39
N PRO A 229 -2.14 -17.41 14.28
CA PRO A 229 -2.14 -18.35 13.15
C PRO A 229 -0.77 -18.59 12.51
N ILE A 230 0.17 -17.65 12.63
CA ILE A 230 1.52 -17.76 12.06
C ILE A 230 2.30 -18.92 12.68
N ILE A 231 2.07 -19.22 13.98
CA ILE A 231 2.66 -20.37 14.67
C ILE A 231 2.26 -21.70 13.99
N PHE A 232 1.11 -21.71 13.30
CA PHE A 232 0.58 -22.87 12.57
C PHE A 232 0.81 -22.77 11.05
N ASN A 233 1.67 -21.87 10.58
CA ASN A 233 1.94 -21.58 9.16
C ASN A 233 0.70 -21.12 8.37
N ILE A 234 -0.19 -20.35 9.00
CA ILE A 234 -1.39 -19.79 8.36
C ILE A 234 -1.23 -18.26 8.23
N ASP A 235 -0.42 -17.84 7.25
CA ASP A 235 0.05 -16.46 7.10
C ASP A 235 -0.99 -15.49 6.50
N ILE A 236 -2.02 -16.02 5.85
CA ILE A 236 -3.04 -15.21 5.13
C ILE A 236 -3.73 -14.20 6.06
N PHE A 237 -3.96 -14.57 7.32
CA PHE A 237 -4.63 -13.71 8.29
C PHE A 237 -3.78 -12.48 8.63
N PHE A 238 -2.48 -12.68 8.82
CA PHE A 238 -1.54 -11.59 9.13
C PHE A 238 -1.46 -10.59 7.98
N GLY A 239 -1.15 -11.05 6.76
CA GLY A 239 -1.05 -10.18 5.58
C GLY A 239 -2.36 -9.42 5.29
N SER A 240 -3.51 -10.08 5.45
CA SER A 240 -4.82 -9.45 5.25
C SER A 240 -5.13 -8.37 6.31
N ILE A 241 -4.85 -8.65 7.59
CA ILE A 241 -5.07 -7.70 8.67
C ILE A 241 -4.09 -6.52 8.55
N MET A 242 -2.82 -6.76 8.22
CA MET A 242 -1.84 -5.72 7.93
C MET A 242 -2.30 -4.81 6.79
N SER A 243 -2.83 -5.37 5.71
CA SER A 243 -3.37 -4.59 4.59
C SER A 243 -4.51 -3.67 5.01
N ILE A 244 -5.45 -4.17 5.82
CA ILE A 244 -6.57 -3.36 6.36
C ILE A 244 -6.03 -2.24 7.25
N LEU A 245 -5.04 -2.53 8.09
CA LEU A 245 -4.41 -1.55 8.97
C LEU A 245 -3.68 -0.47 8.19
N MET A 246 -3.01 -0.83 7.10
CA MET A 246 -2.33 0.11 6.20
C MET A 246 -3.32 1.02 5.47
N VAL A 247 -4.48 0.50 5.04
CA VAL A 247 -5.56 1.33 4.49
C VAL A 247 -6.05 2.32 5.56
N PHE A 248 -6.27 1.85 6.79
CA PHE A 248 -6.71 2.68 7.90
C PHE A 248 -5.66 3.75 8.28
N TYR A 249 -4.38 3.40 8.20
CA TYR A 249 -3.26 4.30 8.41
C TYR A 249 -3.33 5.49 7.45
N TYR A 250 -3.42 5.27 6.14
CA TYR A 250 -3.52 6.36 5.18
C TYR A 250 -4.84 7.14 5.33
N PHE A 251 -5.94 6.43 5.57
CA PHE A 251 -7.24 7.06 5.77
C PHE A 251 -7.27 8.03 6.95
N SER A 252 -6.54 7.73 8.03
CA SER A 252 -6.49 8.58 9.22
C SER A 252 -5.45 9.70 9.13
N ILE A 253 -4.28 9.44 8.55
CA ILE A 253 -3.17 10.40 8.55
C ILE A 253 -3.30 11.45 7.43
N LEU A 254 -3.70 11.06 6.21
CA LEU A 254 -3.77 11.98 5.08
C LEU A 254 -4.73 13.17 5.31
N PRO A 255 -5.95 13.00 5.85
CA PRO A 255 -6.83 14.13 6.14
C PRO A 255 -6.22 15.10 7.18
N ASP A 256 -5.53 14.56 8.18
CA ASP A 256 -4.87 15.37 9.22
C ASP A 256 -3.73 16.21 8.63
N LEU A 257 -3.00 15.70 7.62
CA LEU A 257 -2.00 16.50 6.89
C LEU A 257 -2.63 17.72 6.22
N ARG A 258 -3.80 17.54 5.60
CA ARG A 258 -4.53 18.61 4.88
C ARG A 258 -5.10 19.68 5.79
N THR A 259 -5.77 19.31 6.87
CA THR A 259 -6.33 20.29 7.83
C THR A 259 -5.23 21.20 8.38
N ARG A 260 -4.06 20.62 8.69
CA ARG A 260 -2.91 21.35 9.24
C ARG A 260 -2.24 22.28 8.24
N ARG A 261 -2.26 21.95 6.94
CA ARG A 261 -1.84 22.88 5.88
C ARG A 261 -2.77 24.10 5.79
N ALA A 262 -4.08 23.90 5.89
CA ALA A 262 -5.05 24.99 5.82
C ALA A 262 -4.86 26.04 6.92
N HIS A 263 -4.34 25.66 8.09
CA HIS A 263 -4.04 26.58 9.20
C HIS A 263 -2.71 27.37 9.06
N LYS A 264 -1.89 27.11 8.02
CA LYS A 264 -0.65 27.85 7.75
C LYS A 264 -0.84 29.04 6.80
N HIS A 265 -2.00 29.18 6.18
CA HIS A 265 -2.39 30.27 5.30
C HIS A 265 -3.49 31.11 5.96
#